data_AF-A0A7Y2E9J7-F1
#
_entry.id   AF-A0A7Y2E9J7-F1
#
_cell.length_a   1.000
_cell.length_b   1.000
_cell.length_c   1.000
_cell.angle_alpha   90.00
_cell.angle_beta   90.00
_cell.angle_gamma   90.00
#
_symmetry.space_group_name_H-M   'P 1'
#
loop_
_entity.id
_entity.type
_entity.pdbx_description
1 polymer ?
#
loop_
_entity_poly.entity_id
_entity_poly.type
_entity_poly.pdbx_seq_one_letter_code
_entity_poly.pdbx_strand_id
1 'polypeptide(L)' 'TITSFLQGGPEAQMHIKSLLKRTANLSPIEAQPPTAEAIAKARASEEGQGGMRSFLERKPKPWLSDDS' A
#
# COMPACT_ATOMS: atom_id res chain seq x y z
N THR A 1 15.68 -6.56 -1.56
CA THR A 1 16.49 -5.97 -2.64
C THR A 1 15.70 -4.81 -3.25
N ILE A 2 16.28 -3.94 -4.08
CA ILE A 2 15.50 -2.85 -4.71
C ILE A 2 14.32 -3.41 -5.52
N THR A 3 14.53 -4.54 -6.20
CA THR A 3 13.52 -5.25 -7.00
C THR A 3 12.26 -5.59 -6.22
N SER A 4 12.36 -5.94 -4.92
CA SER A 4 11.16 -6.26 -4.13
C SER A 4 10.29 -5.05 -3.82
N PHE A 5 10.86 -3.83 -3.77
CA PHE A 5 10.07 -2.62 -3.58
C PHE A 5 9.27 -2.24 -4.83
N LEU A 6 9.82 -2.50 -6.02
CA LEU A 6 9.16 -2.24 -7.31
C LEU A 6 7.92 -3.13 -7.54
N GLN A 7 7.77 -4.18 -6.75
CA GLN A 7 6.58 -5.05 -6.79
C GLN A 7 5.38 -4.46 -6.04
N GLY A 8 5.59 -3.51 -5.15
CA GLY A 8 4.52 -2.84 -4.41
C GLY A 8 3.84 -1.77 -5.26
N GLY A 9 2.57 -1.51 -4.99
CA GLY A 9 1.85 -0.42 -5.63
C GLY A 9 2.42 0.95 -5.23
N PRO A 10 2.63 1.88 -6.18
CA PRO A 10 3.19 3.20 -5.89
C PRO A 10 2.35 4.01 -4.89
N GLU A 11 1.02 3.93 -4.95
CA GLU A 11 0.12 4.61 -4.01
C GLU A 11 0.30 4.03 -2.59
N ALA A 12 0.32 2.71 -2.45
CA ALA A 12 0.57 2.04 -1.18
C ALA A 12 1.92 2.46 -0.58
N GLN A 13 2.98 2.53 -1.39
CA GLN A 13 4.30 2.97 -0.92
C GLN A 13 4.30 4.43 -0.44
N MET A 14 3.58 5.31 -1.13
CA MET A 14 3.42 6.71 -0.73
C MET A 14 2.67 6.82 0.60
N HIS A 15 1.55 6.10 0.74
CA HIS A 15 0.74 6.09 1.94
C HIS A 15 1.47 5.50 3.15
N ILE A 16 2.27 4.45 2.97
CA ILE A 16 3.12 3.89 4.03
C ILE A 16 4.11 4.95 4.53
N LYS A 17 4.81 5.65 3.63
CA LYS A 17 5.78 6.69 4.02
C LYS A 17 5.10 7.86 4.74
N SER A 18 3.92 8.25 4.29
CA SER A 18 3.11 9.30 4.94
C SER A 18 2.68 8.87 6.36
N LEU A 19 2.16 7.64 6.49
CA LEU A 19 1.74 7.08 7.77
C LEU A 19 2.92 6.99 8.76
N LEU A 20 4.08 6.50 8.31
CA LEU A 20 5.29 6.41 9.14
C LEU A 20 5.69 7.78 9.69
N LYS A 21 5.66 8.83 8.87
CA LYS A 21 5.94 10.21 9.34
C LYS A 21 4.92 10.66 10.38
N ARG A 22 3.63 10.35 10.18
CA ARG A 22 2.54 10.73 11.08
C ARG A 22 2.60 9.99 12.42
N THR A 23 3.06 8.73 12.44
CA THR A 23 3.04 7.89 13.64
C THR A 23 4.39 7.78 14.35
N ALA A 24 5.48 8.32 13.79
CA ALA A 24 6.85 8.14 14.28
C ALA A 24 7.06 8.47 15.77
N ASN A 25 6.33 9.46 16.29
CA ASN A 25 6.46 9.93 17.68
C ASN A 25 5.25 9.58 18.56
N LEU A 26 4.35 8.74 18.06
CA LEU A 26 3.16 8.31 18.80
C LEU A 26 3.47 7.02 19.57
N SER A 27 2.87 6.86 20.74
CA SER A 27 2.82 5.55 21.39
C SER A 27 2.00 4.56 20.53
N PRO A 28 2.17 3.24 20.70
CA PRO A 28 1.41 2.25 19.94
C PRO A 28 -0.12 2.44 20.05
N ILE A 29 -0.63 2.85 21.21
CA ILE A 29 -2.06 3.10 21.45
C ILE A 29 -2.54 4.29 20.62
N GLU A 30 -1.77 5.37 20.57
CA GLU A 30 -2.10 6.58 19.80
C GLU A 30 -1.93 6.36 18.29
N ALA A 31 -0.99 5.50 17.89
CA ALA A 31 -0.76 5.14 16.49
C ALA A 31 -1.82 4.17 15.93
N GLN A 32 -2.54 3.44 16.79
CA GLN A 32 -3.48 2.40 16.37
C GLN A 32 -4.65 2.95 15.55
N PRO A 33 -5.39 4.01 15.97
CA PRO A 33 -6.48 4.57 15.16
C PRO A 33 -6.06 5.06 13.77
N PRO A 34 -5.03 5.91 13.59
CA PRO A 34 -4.63 6.37 12.26
C PRO A 34 -4.08 5.23 11.39
N THR A 35 -3.48 4.21 11.99
CA THR A 35 -3.03 3.01 11.26
C THR A 35 -4.22 2.20 10.74
N ALA A 36 -5.24 1.97 11.57
CA ALA A 36 -6.44 1.26 11.16
C ALA A 36 -7.19 1.99 10.03
N GLU A 37 -7.32 3.32 10.15
CA GLU A 37 -7.91 4.17 9.10
C GLU A 37 -7.12 4.06 7.78
N ALA A 38 -5.78 4.14 7.85
CA ALA A 38 -4.93 4.03 6.67
C ALA A 38 -5.07 2.66 5.98
N ILE A 39 -5.12 1.56 6.75
CA ILE A 39 -5.35 0.22 6.20
C ILE A 39 -6.72 0.12 5.52
N ALA A 40 -7.76 0.64 6.15
CA ALA A 40 -9.11 0.62 5.59
C ALA A 40 -9.17 1.37 4.25
N LYS A 41 -8.61 2.58 4.19
CA LYS A 41 -8.55 3.38 2.97
C LYS A 41 -7.71 2.70 1.88
N ALA A 42 -6.53 2.19 2.23
CA ALA A 42 -5.67 1.50 1.29
C ALA A 42 -6.36 0.27 0.68
N ARG A 43 -7.10 -0.51 1.46
CA ARG A 43 -7.85 -1.67 0.96
C ARG A 43 -9.03 -1.28 0.07
N ALA A 44 -9.69 -0.15 0.34
CA ALA A 44 -10.82 0.32 -0.44
C ALA A 44 -10.42 1.10 -1.71
N SER A 45 -9.16 1.54 -1.82
CA SER A 45 -8.64 2.28 -2.98
C SER A 45 -8.69 1.48 -4.28
N GLU A 46 -8.62 2.18 -5.41
CA GLU A 46 -8.53 1.56 -6.74
C GLU A 46 -7.29 0.68 -6.86
N GLU A 47 -6.13 1.14 -6.40
CA GLU A 47 -4.90 0.34 -6.38
C GLU A 47 -5.06 -0.90 -5.49
N GLY A 48 -5.63 -0.75 -4.30
CA GLY A 48 -5.87 -1.87 -3.37
C GLY A 48 -6.81 -2.93 -3.95
N GLN A 49 -7.95 -2.51 -4.53
CA GLN A 49 -8.90 -3.40 -5.18
C GLN A 49 -8.31 -4.02 -6.46
N GLY A 50 -7.55 -3.25 -7.24
CA GLY A 50 -6.85 -3.71 -8.43
C GLY A 50 -5.81 -4.79 -8.11
N GLY A 51 -5.01 -4.57 -7.06
CA GLY A 51 -4.04 -5.55 -6.58
C GLY A 51 -4.67 -6.85 -6.12
N MET A 52 -5.75 -6.76 -5.33
CA MET A 52 -6.51 -7.93 -4.88
C MET A 52 -7.08 -8.72 -6.07
N ARG A 53 -7.67 -8.01 -7.05
CA ARG A 53 -8.23 -8.64 -8.25
C ARG A 53 -7.16 -9.34 -9.07
N SER A 54 -6.02 -8.68 -9.33
CA SER A 54 -4.89 -9.30 -10.04
C SER A 54 -4.36 -10.54 -9.33
N PHE A 55 -4.27 -10.51 -7.99
CA PHE A 55 -3.88 -11.68 -7.21
C PHE A 55 -4.86 -12.86 -7.40
N LEU A 56 -6.17 -12.61 -7.28
CA LEU A 56 -7.21 -13.63 -7.45
C LEU A 56 -7.26 -14.18 -8.88
N GLU A 57 -7.12 -13.31 -9.87
CA GLU A 57 -7.15 -13.67 -11.29
C GLU A 57 -5.81 -14.20 -11.82
N ARG A 58 -4.76 -14.24 -10.98
CA ARG A 58 -3.39 -14.59 -11.37
C ARG A 58 -2.87 -13.78 -12.56
N LYS A 59 -3.28 -12.51 -12.65
CA LYS A 59 -2.83 -11.57 -13.67
C LYS A 59 -1.72 -10.67 -13.13
N PRO A 60 -0.92 -10.05 -14.00
CA PRO A 60 -0.04 -8.96 -13.61
C PRO A 60 -0.82 -7.87 -12.85
N LYS A 61 -0.13 -7.21 -11.91
CA LYS A 61 -0.70 -6.10 -11.15
C LYS A 61 -0.88 -4.90 -12.11
N PRO A 62 -1.92 -4.07 -11.96
CA PRO A 62 -2.20 -3.00 -12.92
C PRO A 62 -1.11 -1.93 -13.03
N TRP A 63 -0.29 -1.78 -11.98
CA TRP A 63 0.81 -0.81 -11.92
C TRP A 63 2.16 -1.38 -12.36
N LEU A 64 2.23 -2.67 -12.69
CA LEU A 64 3.39 -3.23 -13.39
C LEU A 64 3.10 -3.09 -14.88
N SER A 65 3.41 -1.92 -15.44
CA SER A 65 3.51 -1.76 -16.88
C SER A 65 4.61 -2.69 -17.41
N ASP A 66 4.40 -3.31 -18.56
CA ASP A 66 5.51 -3.87 -19.34
C ASP A 66 6.38 -2.69 -19.80
N ASP A 67 7.33 -2.27 -18.97
CA ASP A 67 8.49 -1.54 -19.48
C ASP A 67 9.21 -2.50 -20.43
N SER A 68 9.02 -2.24 -21.73
CA SER A 68 9.74 -2.87 -22.84
C SER A 68 11.23 -2.51 -22.80
#